data_AF-A0A7S4HDV6-F1
#
_entry.id   AF-A0A7S4HDV6-F1
#
_cell.length_a   1.000
_cell.length_b   1.000
_cell.length_c   1.000
_cell.angle_alpha   90.00
_cell.angle_beta   90.00
_cell.angle_gamma   90.00
#
_symmetry.space_group_name_H-M   'P 1'
#
loop_
_entity.id
_entity.type
_entity.pdbx_description
1 polymer ?
#
loop_
_entity_poly.entity_id
_entity_poly.type
_entity_poly.pdbx_seq_one_letter_code
_entity_poly.pdbx_strand_id
1 'polypeptide(L)'
;NTVFDAKRLIGRKYSDATTQADIKHFPFKVVDRGGKPHIQVTHKGETKDMLPEEISSMVLVKMKETAEAYMGRDCSDAVVTVPAYFNDSQRTATKDAGAIAGLN
;
A
#
# COMPACT_ATOMS: atom_id res chain seq x y z
N ASN A 1 -15.71 2.45 -5.69
CA ASN A 1 -14.30 2.00 -5.78
C ASN A 1 -13.56 2.38 -4.52
N THR A 2 -13.77 1.63 -3.44
CA THR A 2 -13.12 1.87 -2.15
C THR A 2 -12.17 0.72 -1.88
N VAL A 3 -10.91 1.04 -1.59
CA VAL A 3 -9.87 0.08 -1.28
C VAL A 3 -9.53 0.19 0.20
N PHE A 4 -9.41 -0.95 0.86
CA PHE A 4 -8.97 -1.10 2.25
C PHE A 4 -8.11 -2.35 2.36
N ASP A 5 -7.50 -2.59 3.52
CA ASP A 5 -6.67 -3.78 3.78
C ASP A 5 -5.50 -4.01 2.81
N ALA A 6 -5.01 -2.96 2.12
CA ALA A 6 -3.82 -3.04 1.27
C ALA A 6 -2.59 -3.61 2.02
N LYS A 7 -2.49 -3.37 3.33
CA LYS A 7 -1.46 -3.93 4.22
C LYS A 7 -1.47 -5.47 4.29
N ARG A 8 -2.58 -6.13 3.97
CA ARG A 8 -2.64 -7.61 3.88
C ARG A 8 -1.93 -8.13 2.63
N LEU A 9 -1.84 -7.32 1.58
CA LEU A 9 -1.25 -7.68 0.27
C LEU A 9 0.20 -7.23 0.10
N ILE A 10 0.63 -6.21 0.87
CA ILE A 10 1.96 -5.60 0.72
C ILE A 10 3.09 -6.63 0.90
N GLY A 11 4.03 -6.63 -0.05
CA GLY A 11 5.18 -7.53 -0.08
C GLY A 11 4.86 -9.03 -0.19
N ARG A 12 3.62 -9.41 -0.54
CA ARG A 12 3.24 -10.80 -0.79
C ARG A 12 3.25 -11.14 -2.28
N LYS A 13 3.24 -12.44 -2.60
CA LYS A 13 2.97 -12.91 -3.96
C LYS A 13 1.47 -13.09 -4.15
N TYR A 14 1.02 -12.93 -5.40
CA TYR A 14 -0.38 -13.16 -5.75
C TYR A 14 -0.77 -14.61 -5.44
N SER A 15 0.11 -15.56 -5.74
CA SER A 15 -0.13 -17.00 -5.56
C SER A 15 -0.10 -17.50 -4.11
N ASP A 16 0.26 -16.67 -3.12
CA ASP A 16 0.31 -17.09 -1.72
C ASP A 16 -1.09 -17.49 -1.24
N ALA A 17 -1.20 -18.62 -0.53
CA ALA A 17 -2.50 -19.15 -0.07
C ALA A 17 -3.27 -18.15 0.82
N THR A 18 -2.54 -17.37 1.64
CA THR A 18 -3.12 -16.32 2.48
C THR A 18 -3.63 -15.14 1.65
N THR A 19 -2.87 -14.70 0.65
CA THR A 19 -3.30 -13.68 -0.33
C THR A 19 -4.59 -14.13 -1.02
N GLN A 20 -4.64 -15.37 -1.53
CA GLN A 20 -5.82 -15.92 -2.19
C GLN A 20 -7.03 -16.06 -1.26
N ALA A 21 -6.81 -16.34 0.03
CA ALA A 21 -7.88 -16.37 1.02
C ALA A 21 -8.45 -14.96 1.28
N ASP A 22 -7.59 -13.96 1.50
CA ASP A 22 -8.00 -12.57 1.73
C ASP A 22 -8.76 -11.99 0.51
N ILE A 23 -8.31 -12.27 -0.72
CA ILE A 23 -8.94 -11.79 -1.97
C ILE A 23 -10.43 -12.16 -2.06
N LYS A 24 -10.83 -13.33 -1.55
CA LYS A 24 -12.24 -13.78 -1.58
C LYS A 24 -13.17 -12.91 -0.75
N HIS A 25 -12.63 -12.14 0.19
CA HIS A 25 -13.39 -11.29 1.11
C HIS A 25 -13.36 -9.82 0.70
N PHE A 26 -12.58 -9.45 -0.31
CA PHE A 26 -12.51 -8.07 -0.77
C PHE A 26 -13.63 -7.73 -1.76
N PRO A 27 -14.27 -6.55 -1.64
CA PRO A 27 -15.26 -6.07 -2.60
C PRO A 27 -14.62 -5.43 -3.85
N PHE A 28 -13.28 -5.41 -3.91
CA PHE A 28 -12.49 -4.90 -5.03
C PHE A 28 -11.68 -6.03 -5.66
N LYS A 29 -11.35 -5.86 -6.94
CA LYS A 29 -10.64 -6.87 -7.70
C LYS A 29 -9.13 -6.78 -7.45
N VAL A 30 -8.50 -7.93 -7.23
CA VAL A 30 -7.05 -8.07 -7.19
C VAL A 30 -6.63 -8.93 -8.37
N VAL A 31 -5.63 -8.48 -9.12
CA VAL A 31 -5.11 -9.15 -10.33
C VAL A 31 -3.64 -9.49 -10.16
N ASP A 32 -3.19 -10.52 -10.86
CA ASP A 32 -1.78 -10.88 -10.94
C ASP A 32 -1.07 -10.07 -12.02
N ARG A 33 0.03 -9.40 -11.67
CA ARG A 33 0.98 -8.84 -12.63
C ARG A 33 2.38 -9.32 -12.25
N GLY A 34 2.91 -10.26 -13.03
CA GLY A 34 4.27 -10.77 -12.83
C GLY A 34 4.48 -11.47 -11.48
N GLY A 35 3.45 -12.12 -10.94
CA GLY A 35 3.48 -12.80 -9.64
C GLY A 35 3.16 -11.90 -8.44
N LYS A 36 2.90 -10.60 -8.65
CA LYS A 36 2.57 -9.63 -7.60
C LYS A 36 1.09 -9.25 -7.63
N PRO A 37 0.43 -9.16 -6.46
CA PRO A 37 -0.96 -8.74 -6.40
C PRO A 37 -1.06 -7.24 -6.71
N HIS A 38 -1.93 -6.87 -7.64
CA HIS A 38 -2.30 -5.49 -7.93
C HIS A 38 -3.78 -5.29 -7.67
N ILE A 39 -4.15 -4.18 -7.05
CA ILE A 39 -5.53 -3.81 -6.81
C ILE A 39 -6.03 -3.03 -8.04
N GLN A 40 -7.04 -3.59 -8.71
CA GLN A 40 -7.65 -2.97 -9.88
C GLN A 40 -8.75 -2.00 -9.43
N VAL A 41 -8.57 -0.72 -9.75
CA VAL A 41 -9.51 0.37 -9.42
C VAL A 41 -9.93 1.10 -10.68
N THR A 42 -11.19 1.55 -10.74
CA THR A 42 -11.62 2.51 -11.76
C THR A 42 -11.56 3.92 -11.18
N HIS A 43 -10.74 4.79 -11.75
CA HIS A 43 -10.58 6.17 -11.34
C HIS A 43 -10.80 7.09 -12.54
N LYS A 44 -11.74 8.04 -12.43
CA LYS A 44 -12.10 8.98 -13.51
C LYS A 44 -12.42 8.29 -14.85
N GLY A 45 -13.08 7.14 -14.80
CA GLY A 45 -13.45 6.37 -16.01
C GLY A 45 -12.35 5.45 -16.56
N GLU A 46 -11.13 5.51 -16.03
CA GLU A 46 -10.03 4.64 -16.43
C GLU A 46 -9.80 3.52 -15.42
N THR A 47 -9.58 2.30 -15.91
CA THR A 47 -9.15 1.17 -15.07
C THR A 47 -7.63 1.23 -14.88
N LYS A 48 -7.20 1.23 -13.63
CA LYS A 48 -5.80 1.26 -13.21
C LYS A 48 -5.52 0.09 -12.28
N ASP A 49 -4.38 -0.55 -12.48
CA ASP A 49 -3.88 -1.58 -11.58
C ASP A 49 -2.81 -0.94 -10.71
N MET A 50 -3.00 -0.97 -9.39
CA MET A 50 -2.12 -0.32 -8.43
C MET A 50 -1.47 -1.34 -7.51
N LEU A 51 -0.19 -1.14 -7.21
CA LEU A 51 0.52 -1.93 -6.22
C LEU A 51 0.01 -1.63 -4.80
N PRO A 52 0.05 -2.61 -3.87
CA PRO A 52 -0.29 -2.37 -2.46
C PRO A 52 0.53 -1.25 -1.82
N GLU A 53 1.81 -1.11 -2.19
CA GLU A 53 2.71 -0.05 -1.76
C GLU A 53 2.30 1.34 -2.28
N GLU A 54 1.74 1.46 -3.50
CA GLU A 54 1.20 2.72 -4.02
C GLU A 54 -0.09 3.14 -3.29
N ILE A 55 -0.96 2.17 -2.96
CA ILE A 55 -2.15 2.47 -2.15
C ILE A 55 -1.73 2.88 -0.72
N SER A 56 -0.73 2.20 -0.16
CA SER A 56 -0.20 2.53 1.17
C SER A 56 0.49 3.89 1.19
N SER A 57 1.18 4.28 0.10
CA SER A 57 1.79 5.60 -0.01
C SER A 57 0.75 6.72 -0.01
N MET A 58 -0.43 6.53 -0.62
CA MET A 58 -1.53 7.51 -0.52
C MET A 58 -1.98 7.74 0.92
N VAL A 59 -2.03 6.68 1.74
CA VAL A 59 -2.33 6.81 3.17
C VAL A 59 -1.20 7.58 3.88
N LEU A 60 0.06 7.27 3.57
CA LEU A 60 1.21 7.96 4.16
C LEU A 60 1.30 9.43 3.75
N VAL A 61 1.02 9.78 2.49
CA VAL A 61 0.88 11.17 2.03
C VAL A 61 -0.17 11.88 2.86
N LYS A 62 -1.32 11.24 3.10
CA LYS A 62 -2.35 11.87 3.92
C LYS A 62 -1.91 12.11 5.37
N MET A 63 -1.13 11.19 5.93
CA MET A 63 -0.56 11.36 7.28
C MET A 63 0.52 12.45 7.31
N LYS A 64 1.35 12.53 6.27
CA LYS A 64 2.34 13.60 6.09
C LYS A 64 1.65 14.97 6.03
N GLU A 65 0.67 15.16 5.15
CA GLU A 65 -0.12 16.40 5.06
C GLU A 65 -0.74 16.80 6.41
N THR A 66 -1.22 15.80 7.16
CA THR A 66 -1.82 16.04 8.48
C THR A 66 -0.77 16.54 9.48
N ALA A 67 0.42 15.96 9.47
CA ALA A 67 1.53 16.40 10.31
C ALA A 67 2.03 17.80 9.89
N GLU A 68 2.17 18.05 8.59
CA GLU A 68 2.62 19.34 8.05
C GLU A 68 1.63 20.47 8.38
N ALA A 69 0.32 20.21 8.26
CA ALA A 69 -0.72 21.16 8.65
C ALA A 69 -0.67 21.51 10.14
N TYR A 70 -0.31 20.54 11.00
CA TYR A 70 -0.14 20.76 12.43
C TYR A 70 1.16 21.50 12.76
N MET A 71 2.27 21.16 12.09
CA MET A 71 3.60 21.71 12.38
C MET A 71 3.88 23.04 11.67
N GLY A 72 3.15 23.37 10.60
CA GLY A 72 3.38 24.55 9.77
C GLY A 72 4.65 24.51 8.92
N ARG A 73 5.20 23.30 8.68
CA ARG A 73 6.42 23.08 7.89
C ARG A 73 6.42 21.68 7.27
N ASP A 74 7.26 21.48 6.27
CA ASP A 74 7.44 20.20 5.60
C ASP A 74 7.97 19.11 6.53
N CYS A 75 7.49 17.89 6.33
CA CYS A 75 7.88 16.69 7.09
C CYS A 75 8.51 15.65 6.15
N SER A 76 9.83 15.53 6.18
CA SER A 76 10.60 14.62 5.32
C SER A 76 10.95 13.29 5.97
N ASP A 77 11.28 13.27 7.26
CA ASP A 77 11.81 12.08 7.94
C ASP A 77 10.72 11.40 8.76
N ALA A 78 10.60 10.07 8.62
CA ALA A 78 9.57 9.32 9.34
C ALA A 78 10.05 7.93 9.79
N VAL A 79 9.55 7.50 10.95
CA VAL A 79 9.64 6.10 11.38
C VAL A 79 8.30 5.43 11.12
N VAL A 80 8.25 4.49 10.18
CA VAL A 80 7.05 3.72 9.86
C VAL A 80 7.09 2.36 10.57
N THR A 81 6.08 2.07 11.38
CA THR A 81 6.00 0.81 12.13
C THR A 81 5.44 -0.33 11.27
N VAL A 82 5.93 -1.54 11.50
CA VAL A 82 5.48 -2.78 10.84
C VAL A 82 5.24 -3.88 11.88
N PRO A 83 4.37 -4.86 11.61
CA PRO A 83 4.19 -6.02 12.49
C PRO A 83 5.51 -6.79 12.67
N ALA A 84 5.73 -7.33 13.87
CA ALA A 84 6.95 -8.08 14.18
C ALA A 84 7.19 -9.27 13.24
N TYR A 85 6.12 -9.91 12.79
CA TYR A 85 6.15 -11.08 11.89
C TYR A 85 6.34 -10.73 10.40
N PHE A 86 6.47 -9.45 10.03
CA PHE A 86 6.76 -9.08 8.63
C PHE A 86 8.14 -9.60 8.22
N ASN A 87 8.19 -10.26 7.07
CA ASN A 87 9.43 -10.65 6.43
C ASN A 87 10.09 -9.46 5.71
N ASP A 88 11.30 -9.66 5.19
CA ASP A 88 12.08 -8.61 4.53
C ASP A 88 11.37 -8.00 3.32
N SER A 89 10.69 -8.81 2.49
CA SER A 89 9.94 -8.30 1.34
C SER A 89 8.82 -7.35 1.74
N GLN A 90 8.12 -7.64 2.84
CA GLN A 90 7.04 -6.80 3.35
C GLN A 90 7.57 -5.53 4.01
N ARG A 91 8.73 -5.61 4.68
CA ARG A 91 9.43 -4.44 5.25
C ARG A 91 9.91 -3.51 4.14
N THR A 92 10.55 -4.05 3.10
CA THR A 92 11.01 -3.28 1.94
C THR A 92 9.83 -2.63 1.22
N ALA A 93 8.75 -3.37 0.92
CA ALA A 93 7.58 -2.79 0.27
C ALA A 93 6.90 -1.69 1.11
N THR A 94 6.92 -1.81 2.45
CA THR A 94 6.43 -0.73 3.33
C THR A 94 7.35 0.48 3.31
N LYS A 95 8.67 0.27 3.24
CA LYS A 95 9.65 1.35 3.06
C LYS A 95 9.48 2.04 1.71
N ASP A 96 9.26 1.27 0.64
CA ASP A 96 9.01 1.80 -0.70
C ASP A 96 7.74 2.66 -0.72
N ALA A 97 6.68 2.26 -0.01
CA ALA A 97 5.50 3.11 0.17
C ALA A 97 5.85 4.46 0.84
N GLY A 98 6.76 4.45 1.82
CA GLY A 98 7.29 5.67 2.43
C GLY A 98 8.06 6.54 1.44
N ALA A 99 8.96 5.94 0.66
CA ALA A 99 9.72 6.65 -0.37
C ALA A 99 8.80 7.27 -1.44
N ILE A 100 7.77 6.55 -1.91
CA ILE A 100 6.76 7.07 -2.85
C ILE A 100 5.98 8.25 -2.24
N ALA A 101 5.75 8.23 -0.92
CA ALA A 101 5.13 9.33 -0.20
C ALA A 101 6.06 10.54 0.05
N GLY A 102 7.32 10.47 -0.41
CA GLY A 102 8.31 11.52 -0.17
C GLY A 102 8.75 11.58 1.29
N LEU A 103 8.87 10.41 1.94
CA LEU A 103 9.43 10.23 3.26
C LEU A 103 10.78 9.49 3.16
N ASN A 104 11.75 9.93 3.96
CA ASN A 104 13.08 9.32 4.11
C ASN A 104 13.06 8.18 5.14
#